data_AF-A0A0D9QFL4-F1
#
_entry.id   AF-A0A0D9QFL4-F1
#
_cell.length_a   1.000
_cell.length_b   1.000
_cell.length_c   1.000
_cell.angle_alpha   90.00
_cell.angle_beta   90.00
_cell.angle_gamma   90.00
#
_symmetry.space_group_name_H-M   'P 1'
#
loop_
_entity.id
_entity.type
_entity.pdbx_description
1 polymer ?
#
loop_
_entity_poly.entity_id
_entity_poly.type
_entity_poly.pdbx_seq_one_letter_code
_entity_poly.pdbx_strand_id
1 'polypeptide(L)'
;MNGSGALRIWNFLIATPEQKLNDEVISENVLIPLNDVRKKLYNLLYHGYIKCHECNNSNVNKTYIKHSLSFSTNMYYTTNKIKENLFTIAKNIYIRKLHENNEINTLHNKSNMCANEVGGKDPPAEQRTVQGATSGQNASINQTSNTSSKSHQNKKKISLTSREYAVDYLEISLINLDKLIFIFNS
;
A
#
# COMPACT_ATOMS: atom_id res chain seq x y z
N MET A 1 -3.07 -14.58 -11.60
CA MET A 1 -3.98 -13.72 -12.41
C MET A 1 -3.28 -12.82 -13.42
N ASN A 2 -1.95 -12.78 -13.49
CA ASN A 2 -1.22 -12.53 -14.74
C ASN A 2 -0.23 -13.69 -14.90
N GLY A 3 -0.62 -14.71 -15.67
CA GLY A 3 0.28 -15.82 -16.01
C GLY A 3 1.23 -15.42 -17.13
N SER A 4 2.19 -16.28 -17.45
CA SER A 4 3.14 -16.11 -18.57
C SER A 4 2.49 -15.67 -19.89
N GLY A 5 1.23 -16.05 -20.13
CA GLY A 5 0.47 -15.61 -21.31
C GLY A 5 0.23 -14.11 -21.41
N ALA A 6 0.02 -13.39 -20.29
CA ALA A 6 -0.16 -11.94 -20.31
C ALA A 6 1.18 -11.23 -20.63
N LEU A 7 2.28 -11.75 -20.08
CA LEU A 7 3.63 -11.29 -20.40
C LEU A 7 3.96 -11.53 -21.88
N ARG A 8 3.57 -12.68 -22.43
CA ARG A 8 3.77 -13.01 -23.85
C ARG A 8 3.00 -12.05 -24.77
N ILE A 9 1.76 -11.71 -24.43
CA ILE A 9 0.97 -10.70 -25.16
C ILE A 9 1.63 -9.32 -25.05
N TRP A 10 2.03 -8.92 -23.85
CA TRP A 10 2.69 -7.63 -23.67
C TRP A 10 4.03 -7.53 -24.42
N ASN A 11 4.85 -8.59 -24.39
CA ASN A 11 6.10 -8.68 -25.16
C ASN A 11 5.87 -8.61 -26.68
N PHE A 12 4.80 -9.22 -27.17
CA PHE A 12 4.45 -9.12 -28.58
C PHE A 12 4.06 -7.69 -28.96
N LEU A 13 3.19 -7.05 -28.16
CA LEU A 13 2.76 -5.68 -28.42
C LEU A 13 3.90 -4.65 -28.32
N ILE A 14 4.83 -4.84 -27.38
CA ILE A 14 5.97 -3.91 -27.20
C ILE A 14 7.03 -4.05 -28.30
N ALA A 15 7.11 -5.21 -28.96
CA ALA A 15 7.99 -5.42 -30.11
C ALA A 15 7.48 -4.68 -31.37
N THR A 16 6.20 -4.31 -31.41
CA THR A 16 5.57 -3.61 -32.54
C THR A 16 4.80 -2.36 -32.06
N PRO A 17 5.47 -1.36 -31.45
CA PRO A 17 4.78 -0.28 -30.73
C PRO A 17 3.97 0.66 -31.65
N GLU A 18 4.35 0.76 -32.92
CA GLU A 18 3.67 1.60 -33.92
C GLU A 18 2.42 0.94 -34.52
N GLN A 19 2.25 -0.37 -34.32
CA GLN A 19 1.14 -1.12 -34.89
C GLN A 19 -0.04 -1.18 -33.93
N LYS A 20 -1.24 -0.99 -34.46
CA LYS A 20 -2.51 -1.23 -33.76
C LYS A 20 -3.02 -2.60 -34.19
N LEU A 21 -2.95 -3.58 -33.29
CA LEU A 21 -3.24 -4.97 -33.60
C LEU A 21 -4.58 -5.41 -33.01
N ASN A 22 -5.39 -6.11 -33.78
CA ASN A 22 -6.61 -6.72 -33.27
C ASN A 22 -6.31 -7.99 -32.47
N ASP A 23 -7.30 -8.47 -31.73
CA ASP A 23 -7.21 -9.64 -30.86
C ASP A 23 -6.97 -10.97 -31.61
N GLU A 24 -7.52 -11.10 -32.82
CA GLU A 24 -7.33 -12.26 -33.73
C GLU A 24 -5.85 -12.40 -34.14
N VAL A 25 -5.25 -11.32 -34.67
CA VAL A 25 -3.84 -11.29 -35.08
C VAL A 25 -2.93 -11.53 -33.88
N ILE A 26 -3.24 -10.93 -32.73
CA ILE A 26 -2.48 -11.19 -31.50
C ILE A 26 -2.55 -12.68 -31.16
N SER A 27 -3.74 -13.28 -31.18
CA SER A 27 -3.96 -14.71 -30.85
C SER A 27 -3.16 -15.66 -31.72
N GLU A 28 -3.10 -15.41 -33.03
CA GLU A 28 -2.31 -16.20 -33.97
C GLU A 28 -0.81 -16.08 -33.70
N ASN A 29 -0.31 -14.87 -33.45
CA ASN A 29 1.13 -14.64 -33.24
C ASN A 29 1.63 -15.12 -31.88
N VAL A 30 0.82 -14.97 -30.82
CA VAL A 30 1.23 -15.40 -29.48
C VAL A 30 0.87 -16.85 -29.19
N LEU A 31 0.22 -17.57 -30.10
CA LEU A 31 -0.21 -18.96 -29.91
C LEU A 31 -0.98 -19.16 -28.59
N ILE A 32 -1.93 -18.26 -28.31
CA ILE A 32 -2.88 -18.35 -27.18
C ILE A 32 -4.28 -18.38 -27.79
N PRO A 33 -5.19 -19.25 -27.31
CA PRO A 33 -6.58 -19.25 -27.76
C PRO A 33 -7.22 -17.86 -27.65
N LEU A 34 -7.98 -17.45 -28.67
CA LEU A 34 -8.55 -16.10 -28.78
C LEU A 34 -9.34 -15.66 -27.54
N ASN A 35 -10.13 -16.57 -26.97
CA ASN A 35 -10.88 -16.30 -25.74
C ASN A 35 -9.96 -15.90 -24.55
N ASP A 36 -8.81 -16.55 -24.44
CA ASP A 36 -7.85 -16.26 -23.37
C ASP A 36 -7.03 -15.00 -23.66
N VAL A 37 -6.78 -14.68 -24.93
CA VAL A 37 -6.18 -13.41 -25.34
C VAL A 37 -7.09 -12.26 -24.93
N ARG A 38 -8.38 -12.31 -25.27
CA ARG A 38 -9.35 -11.27 -24.92
C ARG A 38 -9.36 -10.98 -23.42
N LYS A 39 -9.48 -12.02 -22.59
CA LYS A 39 -9.43 -11.88 -21.12
C LYS A 39 -8.15 -11.19 -20.63
N LYS A 40 -7.00 -11.55 -21.21
CA LYS A 40 -5.70 -10.98 -20.83
C LYS A 40 -5.53 -9.55 -21.34
N LEU A 41 -6.01 -9.24 -22.55
CA LEU A 41 -6.02 -7.88 -23.09
C LEU A 41 -6.87 -6.95 -22.21
N TYR A 42 -8.07 -7.38 -21.83
CA TYR A 42 -8.90 -6.58 -20.92
C TYR A 42 -8.26 -6.39 -19.54
N ASN A 43 -7.56 -7.41 -19.02
CA ASN A 43 -6.84 -7.27 -17.75
C ASN A 43 -5.66 -6.28 -17.86
N LEU A 44 -4.86 -6.39 -18.92
CA LEU A 44 -3.76 -5.47 -19.19
C LEU A 44 -4.26 -4.03 -19.41
N LEU A 45 -5.39 -3.88 -20.09
CA LEU A 45 -6.04 -2.58 -20.32
C LEU A 45 -6.57 -2.00 -19.00
N TYR A 46 -7.25 -2.81 -18.18
CA TYR A 46 -7.79 -2.39 -16.88
C TYR A 46 -6.70 -1.85 -15.95
N HIS A 47 -5.52 -2.48 -15.96
CA HIS A 47 -4.38 -2.02 -15.17
C HIS A 47 -3.54 -0.92 -15.85
N GLY A 48 -3.89 -0.52 -17.07
CA GLY A 48 -3.25 0.58 -17.79
C GLY A 48 -1.89 0.24 -18.43
N TYR A 49 -1.60 -1.03 -18.68
CA TYR A 49 -0.33 -1.46 -19.31
C TYR A 49 -0.36 -1.41 -20.85
N ILE A 50 -1.55 -1.35 -21.45
CA ILE A 50 -1.75 -1.26 -22.91
C ILE A 50 -2.83 -0.21 -23.21
N LYS A 51 -2.85 0.26 -24.45
CA LYS A 51 -3.87 1.18 -24.99
C LYS A 51 -4.86 0.40 -25.86
N CYS A 52 -6.11 0.86 -25.85
CA CYS A 52 -7.15 0.40 -26.75
C CYS A 52 -7.50 1.53 -27.71
N HIS A 53 -7.69 1.18 -28.98
CA HIS A 53 -8.03 2.09 -30.06
C HIS A 53 -9.29 1.60 -30.73
N GLU A 54 -10.32 2.44 -30.73
CA GLU A 54 -11.50 2.19 -31.55
C GLU A 54 -11.16 2.54 -33.00
N CYS A 55 -11.25 1.54 -33.87
CA CYS A 55 -10.95 1.69 -35.29
C CYS A 55 -12.26 1.57 -36.07
N ASN A 56 -12.65 2.66 -36.72
CA ASN A 56 -13.78 2.69 -37.63
C ASN A 56 -13.29 2.30 -39.01
N ASN A 57 -13.70 1.12 -39.47
CA ASN A 57 -13.49 0.75 -40.86
C ASN A 57 -14.63 1.37 -41.68
N SER A 58 -14.45 2.60 -42.14
CA SER A 58 -15.37 3.25 -43.09
C SER A 58 -15.12 2.65 -44.48
N ASN A 59 -15.52 1.40 -44.67
CA ASN A 59 -15.65 0.87 -46.02
C ASN A 59 -16.88 1.54 -46.66
N VAL A 60 -16.65 2.41 -47.63
CA VAL A 60 -17.66 3.19 -48.37
C VAL A 60 -18.77 2.29 -48.96
N ASN A 61 -18.52 0.98 -49.10
CA ASN A 61 -19.41 0.02 -49.75
C ASN A 61 -20.21 -0.90 -48.80
N LYS A 62 -20.15 -0.73 -47.47
CA LYS A 62 -20.94 -1.53 -46.52
C LYS A 62 -21.71 -0.63 -45.55
N THR A 63 -23.01 -0.86 -45.44
CA THR A 63 -23.99 -0.09 -44.66
C THR A 63 -23.85 -0.20 -43.14
N TYR A 64 -22.85 -0.91 -42.63
CA TYR A 64 -22.60 -1.04 -41.19
C TYR A 64 -21.15 -0.68 -40.87
N ILE A 65 -20.98 0.17 -39.84
CA ILE A 65 -19.68 0.49 -39.27
C ILE A 65 -19.23 -0.75 -38.48
N LYS A 66 -18.20 -1.46 -38.94
CA LYS A 66 -17.55 -2.49 -38.12
C LYS A 66 -16.66 -1.78 -37.10
N HIS A 67 -17.20 -1.54 -35.91
CA HIS A 67 -16.41 -1.13 -34.76
C HIS A 67 -15.45 -2.27 -34.41
N SER A 68 -14.15 -2.02 -34.52
CA SER A 68 -13.11 -2.98 -34.16
C SER A 68 -12.19 -2.37 -33.13
N LEU A 69 -11.83 -3.15 -32.10
CA LEU A 69 -10.86 -2.74 -31.10
C LEU A 69 -9.48 -3.21 -31.55
N SER A 70 -8.53 -2.30 -31.51
CA SER A 70 -7.12 -2.60 -31.71
C SER A 70 -6.32 -2.19 -30.49
N PHE A 71 -5.24 -2.91 -30.21
CA PHE A 71 -4.43 -2.75 -29.02
C PHE A 71 -3.01 -2.36 -29.42
N SER A 72 -2.38 -1.51 -28.62
CA SER A 72 -0.96 -1.21 -28.75
C SER A 72 -0.37 -0.83 -27.40
N THR A 73 0.96 -0.89 -27.27
CA THR A 73 1.68 -0.33 -26.13
C THR A 73 3.08 0.06 -26.55
N ASN A 74 3.75 0.85 -25.73
CA ASN A 74 5.18 1.10 -25.89
C ASN A 74 5.86 1.12 -24.51
N MET A 75 7.20 1.09 -24.55
CA MET A 75 8.02 1.02 -23.34
C MET A 75 7.79 2.22 -22.43
N TYR A 76 7.70 3.44 -22.98
CA TYR A 76 7.47 4.65 -22.18
C TYR A 76 6.13 4.62 -21.44
N TYR A 77 5.06 4.24 -22.13
CA TYR A 77 3.71 4.16 -21.56
C TYR A 77 3.65 3.14 -20.43
N THR A 78 4.18 1.93 -20.67
CA THR A 78 4.22 0.89 -19.64
C THR A 78 5.11 1.30 -18.47
N THR A 79 6.29 1.87 -18.74
CA THR A 79 7.26 2.32 -17.72
C THR A 79 6.66 3.39 -16.82
N ASN A 80 5.98 4.38 -17.39
CA ASN A 80 5.29 5.41 -16.60
C ASN A 80 4.22 4.78 -15.69
N LYS A 81 3.46 3.80 -16.20
CA LYS A 81 2.47 3.11 -15.36
C LYS A 81 3.11 2.32 -14.23
N ILE A 82 4.26 1.67 -14.49
CA ILE A 82 5.01 0.97 -13.44
C ILE A 82 5.50 1.96 -12.39
N LYS A 83 6.06 3.12 -12.78
CA LYS A 83 6.49 4.18 -11.85
C LYS A 83 5.35 4.63 -10.95
N GLU A 84 4.19 4.97 -11.51
CA GLU A 84 3.01 5.36 -10.74
C GLU A 84 2.64 4.32 -9.68
N ASN A 85 2.64 3.04 -10.08
CA ASN A 85 2.31 1.94 -9.17
C ASN A 85 3.37 1.79 -8.07
N LEU A 86 4.66 1.88 -8.39
CA LEU A 86 5.75 1.81 -7.41
C LEU A 86 5.64 2.94 -6.37
N PHE A 87 5.43 4.19 -6.80
CA PHE A 87 5.25 5.32 -5.89
C PHE A 87 4.00 5.18 -5.02
N THR A 88 2.90 4.66 -5.58
CA THR A 88 1.67 4.40 -4.82
C THR A 88 1.91 3.36 -3.73
N ILE A 89 2.61 2.27 -4.06
CA ILE A 89 2.96 1.23 -3.09
C ILE A 89 3.89 1.79 -2.01
N ALA A 90 4.89 2.60 -2.40
CA ALA A 90 5.84 3.22 -1.46
C ALA A 90 5.11 4.09 -0.45
N LYS A 91 4.22 4.96 -0.93
CA LYS A 91 3.38 5.82 -0.09
C LYS A 91 2.54 5.00 0.89
N ASN A 92 1.91 3.92 0.43
CA ASN A 92 1.08 3.07 1.28
C ASN A 92 1.88 2.37 2.37
N ILE A 93 3.06 1.83 2.03
CA ILE A 93 3.96 1.19 3.01
C ILE A 93 4.44 2.22 4.04
N TYR A 94 4.84 3.41 3.58
CA TYR A 94 5.28 4.50 4.46
C TYR A 94 4.19 4.91 5.46
N ILE A 95 2.97 5.13 4.99
CA ILE A 95 1.82 5.46 5.85
C ILE A 95 1.57 4.34 6.87
N ARG A 96 1.65 3.07 6.44
CA ARG A 96 1.46 1.94 7.35
C ARG A 96 2.56 1.85 8.41
N LYS A 97 3.82 2.09 8.03
CA LYS A 97 4.96 2.12 8.95
C LYS A 97 4.80 3.21 10.01
N LEU A 98 4.41 4.42 9.60
CA LEU A 98 4.14 5.53 10.52
C LEU A 98 3.02 5.18 11.52
N HIS A 99 1.95 4.56 11.04
CA HIS A 99 0.85 4.10 11.90
C HIS A 99 1.32 3.09 12.94
N GLU A 100 2.10 2.07 12.55
CA GLU A 100 2.63 1.07 13.51
C GLU A 100 3.60 1.71 14.52
N ASN A 101 4.46 2.64 14.10
CA ASN A 101 5.34 3.37 15.02
C ASN A 101 4.55 4.16 16.07
N ASN A 102 3.47 4.83 15.68
CA ASN A 102 2.62 5.55 16.64
C ASN A 102 1.94 4.61 17.64
N GLU A 103 1.50 3.43 17.19
CA GLU A 103 0.93 2.39 18.05
C GLU A 103 1.96 1.82 19.02
N ILE A 104 3.20 1.59 18.57
CA ILE A 104 4.33 1.14 19.41
C ILE A 104 4.62 2.20 20.49
N ASN A 105 4.74 3.47 20.11
CA ASN A 105 4.98 4.58 21.06
C ASN A 105 3.87 4.66 22.12
N THR A 106 2.61 4.51 21.71
CA THR A 106 1.47 4.50 22.63
C THR A 106 1.55 3.34 23.63
N LEU A 107 1.94 2.15 23.17
CA LEU A 107 2.11 0.97 24.04
C LEU A 107 3.29 1.14 25.01
N HIS A 108 4.43 1.66 24.55
CA HIS A 108 5.60 1.94 25.39
C HIS A 108 5.27 2.96 26.48
N ASN A 109 4.62 4.07 26.12
CA ASN A 109 4.17 5.09 27.09
C ASN A 109 3.22 4.50 28.13
N LYS A 110 2.26 3.66 27.70
CA LYS A 110 1.35 2.97 28.62
C LYS A 110 2.10 2.02 29.56
N SER A 111 3.08 1.27 29.05
CA SER A 111 3.90 0.37 29.85
C SER A 111 4.71 1.14 30.90
N ASN A 112 5.31 2.27 30.50
CA ASN A 112 6.10 3.13 31.39
C ASN A 112 5.24 3.74 32.52
N MET A 113 4.01 4.18 32.23
CA MET A 113 3.10 4.65 33.27
C MET A 113 2.74 3.55 34.28
N CYS A 114 2.47 2.32 33.82
CA CYS A 114 2.16 1.20 34.71
C CYS A 114 3.37 0.78 35.56
N ALA A 115 4.59 0.90 35.02
CA ALA A 115 5.82 0.61 35.77
C ALA A 115 6.09 1.63 36.89
N ASN A 116 5.76 2.91 36.66
CA ASN A 116 5.97 3.98 37.63
C ASN A 116 5.00 3.92 38.83
N GLU A 117 3.84 3.27 38.70
CA GLU A 117 2.91 3.06 39.82
C GLU A 117 3.35 1.94 40.78
N VAL A 118 4.20 1.01 40.34
CA VAL A 118 4.70 -0.11 41.17
C VAL A 118 5.96 0.27 41.98
N GLY A 119 6.61 1.39 41.65
CA GLY A 119 7.76 1.93 42.38
C GLY A 119 7.42 2.72 43.65
N GLY A 120 6.14 2.94 43.94
CA GLY A 120 5.67 3.61 45.16
C GLY A 120 5.54 2.67 46.35
N LYS A 121 6.64 2.07 46.81
CA LYS A 121 6.73 1.49 48.16
C LYS A 121 7.87 2.16 48.92
N ASP A 122 7.45 3.05 49.81
CA ASP A 122 8.10 3.62 50.99
C ASP A 122 9.64 3.51 51.09
N PRO A 123 10.37 4.64 51.14
CA PRO A 123 11.71 4.63 51.71
C PRO A 123 11.64 4.41 53.24
N PRO A 124 12.63 3.73 53.86
CA PRO A 124 12.61 3.45 55.29
C PRO A 124 12.72 4.75 56.08
N ALA A 125 11.91 4.83 57.13
CA ALA A 125 11.99 5.89 58.12
C ALA A 125 13.35 5.85 58.82
N GLU A 126 14.11 6.96 58.80
CA GLU A 126 14.78 7.49 59.99
C GLU A 126 15.41 8.90 59.79
N GLN A 127 15.03 9.78 60.73
CA GLN A 127 15.79 10.91 61.34
C GLN A 127 16.01 12.25 60.60
N ARG A 128 15.05 13.16 60.88
CA ARG A 128 15.18 14.56 61.39
C ARG A 128 16.37 15.42 60.92
N THR A 129 16.07 16.59 60.33
CA THR A 129 16.18 17.90 61.02
C THR A 129 15.44 19.02 60.29
N VAL A 130 15.14 20.05 61.07
CA VAL A 130 14.14 21.13 60.92
C VAL A 130 14.61 22.27 60.02
N GLN A 131 13.72 22.87 59.20
CA GLN A 131 13.48 24.33 59.11
C GLN A 131 12.47 24.72 58.01
N GLY A 132 11.53 25.60 58.36
CA GLY A 132 10.96 26.61 57.45
C GLY A 132 9.47 26.47 57.06
N ALA A 133 8.60 27.20 57.77
CA ALA A 133 7.18 27.43 57.44
C ALA A 133 7.00 28.14 56.08
N THR A 134 5.96 27.90 55.28
CA THR A 134 4.64 28.55 55.47
C THR A 134 3.53 27.94 54.59
N SER A 135 2.40 27.73 55.27
CA SER A 135 0.97 27.69 54.88
C SER A 135 0.54 27.95 53.43
N GLY A 136 -0.41 27.13 52.96
CA GLY A 136 -1.26 27.43 51.81
C GLY A 136 -2.02 26.23 51.25
N GLN A 137 -2.94 25.64 52.02
CA GLN A 137 -3.93 24.69 51.52
C GLN A 137 -4.83 25.37 50.47
N ASN A 138 -5.11 24.69 49.35
CA ASN A 138 -6.48 24.50 48.88
C ASN A 138 -6.58 23.35 47.88
N ALA A 139 -7.34 22.33 48.29
CA ALA A 139 -7.78 21.23 47.49
C ALA A 139 -8.81 21.70 46.45
N SER A 140 -8.71 21.22 45.22
CA SER A 140 -9.87 21.08 44.35
C SER A 140 -9.77 19.76 43.59
N ILE A 141 -10.56 18.81 44.08
CA ILE A 141 -10.84 17.51 43.48
C ILE A 141 -11.80 17.78 42.32
N ASN A 142 -11.33 17.65 41.08
CA ASN A 142 -12.23 17.45 39.95
C ASN A 142 -12.08 16.02 39.46
N GLN A 143 -12.92 15.15 40.03
CA GLN A 143 -13.26 13.84 39.48
C GLN A 143 -13.88 14.05 38.09
N THR A 144 -13.14 13.73 37.04
CA THR A 144 -13.73 13.45 35.72
C THR A 144 -13.89 11.94 35.62
N SER A 145 -15.11 11.49 35.89
CA SER A 145 -15.58 10.13 35.66
C SER A 145 -15.63 9.86 34.15
N ASN A 146 -14.48 9.51 33.56
CA ASN A 146 -14.44 8.91 32.22
C ASN A 146 -14.86 7.45 32.31
N THR A 147 -16.17 7.20 32.36
CA THR A 147 -16.74 5.91 31.98
C THR A 147 -16.57 5.74 30.47
N SER A 148 -15.37 5.33 30.04
CA SER A 148 -15.16 4.85 28.68
C SER A 148 -15.88 3.52 28.51
N SER A 149 -16.91 3.55 27.69
CA SER A 149 -17.69 2.39 27.26
C SER A 149 -16.76 1.36 26.62
N LYS A 150 -16.53 0.24 27.34
CA LYS A 150 -15.87 -0.95 26.80
C LYS A 150 -16.79 -1.61 25.76
N SER A 151 -16.75 -1.08 24.55
CA SER A 151 -17.12 -1.83 23.35
C SER A 151 -16.03 -2.87 23.10
N HIS A 152 -16.17 -4.05 23.71
CA HIS A 152 -15.35 -5.22 23.42
C HIS A 152 -15.72 -5.77 22.04
N GLN A 153 -15.22 -5.13 20.99
CA GLN A 153 -14.91 -5.87 19.78
C GLN A 153 -13.65 -6.69 20.06
N ASN A 154 -13.78 -8.02 20.01
CA ASN A 154 -12.69 -9.00 20.07
C ASN A 154 -11.70 -8.82 18.90
N LYS A 155 -11.00 -7.68 18.82
CA LYS A 155 -9.81 -7.54 17.99
C LYS A 155 -8.69 -8.27 18.72
N LYS A 156 -8.14 -9.32 18.11
CA LYS A 156 -6.90 -9.95 18.59
C LYS A 156 -5.88 -8.84 18.83
N LYS A 157 -5.49 -8.65 20.09
CA LYS A 157 -4.53 -7.62 20.47
C LYS A 157 -3.17 -8.05 19.93
N ILE A 158 -2.70 -7.36 18.90
CA ILE A 158 -1.36 -7.58 18.33
C ILE A 158 -0.34 -7.25 19.42
N SER A 159 0.63 -8.12 19.65
CA SER A 159 1.66 -7.89 20.66
C SER A 159 2.61 -6.77 20.23
N LEU A 160 3.24 -6.10 21.20
CA LEU A 160 4.25 -5.06 20.96
C LEU A 160 5.34 -5.57 20.03
N THR A 161 5.91 -6.74 20.34
CA THR A 161 6.94 -7.40 19.53
C THR A 161 6.48 -7.69 18.10
N SER A 162 5.22 -8.09 17.90
CA SER A 162 4.70 -8.32 16.54
C SER A 162 4.61 -7.03 15.73
N ARG A 163 4.34 -5.90 16.39
CA ARG A 163 4.30 -4.58 15.73
C ARG A 163 5.70 -4.09 15.39
N GLU A 164 6.66 -4.27 16.29
CA GLU A 164 8.08 -3.96 16.06
C GLU A 164 8.61 -4.73 14.85
N TYR A 165 8.38 -6.05 14.79
CA TYR A 165 8.73 -6.84 13.60
C TYR A 165 8.01 -6.35 12.33
N ALA A 166 6.74 -5.96 12.43
CA ALA A 166 6.02 -5.44 11.26
C ALA A 166 6.66 -4.15 10.72
N VAL A 167 7.13 -3.25 11.60
CA VAL A 167 7.88 -2.04 11.20
C VAL A 167 9.15 -2.41 10.47
N ASP A 168 9.93 -3.38 10.98
CA ASP A 168 11.16 -3.83 10.32
C ASP A 168 10.88 -4.39 8.91
N TYR A 169 9.84 -5.22 8.76
CA TYR A 169 9.45 -5.72 7.44
C TYR A 169 9.00 -4.60 6.48
N LEU A 170 8.31 -3.59 7.00
CA LEU A 170 7.90 -2.42 6.20
C LEU A 170 9.12 -1.58 5.77
N GLU A 171 10.12 -1.42 6.63
CA GLU A 171 11.41 -0.77 6.32
C GLU A 171 12.15 -1.50 5.19
N ILE A 172 12.33 -2.82 5.34
CA ILE A 172 12.98 -3.65 4.32
C ILE A 172 12.23 -3.58 2.99
N SER A 173 10.89 -3.56 3.03
CA SER A 173 10.07 -3.42 1.85
C SER A 173 10.28 -2.07 1.14
N LEU A 174 10.41 -0.97 1.87
CA LEU A 174 10.74 0.35 1.31
C LEU A 174 12.12 0.35 0.65
N ILE A 175 13.13 -0.24 1.28
CA ILE A 175 14.50 -0.34 0.72
C ILE A 175 14.47 -1.12 -0.61
N ASN A 176 13.73 -2.22 -0.68
CA ASN A 176 13.62 -3.00 -1.91
C ASN A 176 12.84 -2.26 -3.00
N LEU A 177 11.82 -1.51 -2.62
CA LEU A 177 11.03 -0.72 -3.56
C LEU A 177 11.81 0.46 -4.13
N ASP A 178 12.67 1.09 -3.32
CA ASP A 178 13.56 2.17 -3.76
C ASP A 178 14.51 1.70 -4.88
N LYS A 179 15.08 0.49 -4.75
CA LYS A 179 15.88 -0.13 -5.82
C LYS A 179 15.07 -0.30 -7.12
N LEU A 180 13.81 -0.71 -7.03
CA LEU A 180 12.94 -0.82 -8.20
C LEU A 180 12.64 0.56 -8.81
N ILE A 181 12.32 1.55 -7.98
CA ILE A 181 12.09 2.94 -8.43
C ILE A 181 13.33 3.47 -9.16
N PHE A 182 14.53 3.22 -8.64
CA PHE A 182 15.78 3.59 -9.28
C PHE A 182 15.93 2.96 -10.66
N ILE A 183 15.65 1.66 -10.81
CA ILE A 183 15.72 0.95 -12.10
C ILE A 183 14.79 1.58 -13.13
N PHE A 184 13.56 1.93 -12.75
CA PHE A 184 12.61 2.50 -13.71
C PHE A 184 12.88 3.98 -14.00
N ASN A 185 13.57 4.71 -13.10
CA ASN A 185 13.92 6.12 -13.28
C ASN A 185 15.26 6.37 -13.99
N SER A 186 16.15 5.38 -14.03
CA SER A 186 17.40 5.41 -14.81
C SER A 186 17.11 5.28 -16.31
#